data_AF-R6Y2L1-F1
#
_entry.id   AF-R6Y2L1-F1
#
_cell.length_a   1.000
_cell.length_b   1.000
_cell.length_c   1.000
_cell.angle_alpha   90.00
_cell.angle_beta   90.00
_cell.angle_gamma   90.00
#
_symmetry.space_group_name_H-M   'P 1'
#
loop_
_entity.id
_entity.type
_entity.pdbx_description
1 polymer ?
#
loop_
_entity_poly.entity_id
_entity_poly.type
_entity_poly.pdbx_seq_one_letter_code
_entity_poly.pdbx_strand_id
1 'polypeptide(L)'
;MIIIRNYGLESEAVRDISASYTIPVAKLFKVKEDEVVFLTERGYLIQNGEDQTDYFSYVEVLYPSNIKIDKEAVNDVLKEIYSKFTFHTIIRFIPFKEEDSFFNLNEDYPQYMTPENTVHIEHEHEDEDEDEEEEEYPDLYEGDIFEHLEEDLNK
;
A
#
# COMPACT_ATOMS: atom_id res chain seq x y z
N MET A 1 -15.92 3.69 -11.53
CA MET A 1 -14.82 3.15 -10.67
C MET A 1 -13.64 4.10 -10.59
N ILE A 2 -13.15 4.36 -9.38
CA ILE A 2 -11.95 5.12 -9.03
C ILE A 2 -10.96 4.14 -8.38
N ILE A 3 -9.71 4.14 -8.84
CA ILE A 3 -8.67 3.26 -8.30
C ILE A 3 -7.58 4.12 -7.68
N ILE A 4 -7.29 3.91 -6.41
CA ILE A 4 -6.22 4.58 -5.68
C ILE A 4 -5.12 3.57 -5.43
N ARG A 5 -4.01 3.70 -6.17
CA ARG A 5 -2.82 2.86 -5.98
C ARG A 5 -1.89 3.50 -4.97
N ASN A 6 -1.41 2.69 -4.04
CA ASN A 6 -0.57 3.09 -2.93
C ASN A 6 0.78 2.39 -3.04
N TYR A 7 1.84 3.18 -3.03
CA TYR A 7 3.24 2.72 -3.00
C TYR A 7 3.93 3.33 -1.78
N GLY A 8 4.82 2.56 -1.15
CA GLY A 8 5.53 2.98 0.07
C GLY A 8 4.66 2.94 1.33
N LEU A 9 3.58 2.14 1.32
CA LEU A 9 2.70 1.92 2.47
C LEU A 9 2.47 0.42 2.68
N GLU A 10 2.54 0.01 3.93
CA GLU A 10 2.14 -1.33 4.33
C GLU A 10 0.65 -1.62 4.09
N SER A 11 0.34 -2.89 3.87
CA SER A 11 -1.03 -3.32 3.51
C SER A 11 -2.07 -2.97 4.60
N GLU A 12 -1.65 -2.94 5.86
CA GLU A 12 -2.49 -2.56 6.99
C GLU A 12 -2.85 -1.08 6.97
N ALA A 13 -1.88 -0.21 6.67
CA ALA A 13 -2.13 1.23 6.51
C ALA A 13 -3.14 1.48 5.37
N VAL A 14 -2.98 0.77 4.25
CA VAL A 14 -3.92 0.88 3.11
C VAL A 14 -5.32 0.36 3.47
N ARG A 15 -5.41 -0.73 4.25
CA ARG A 15 -6.67 -1.25 4.79
C ARG A 15 -7.36 -0.22 5.67
N ASP A 16 -6.63 0.41 6.58
CA ASP A 16 -7.15 1.43 7.50
C ASP A 16 -7.60 2.70 6.76
N ILE A 17 -6.84 3.11 5.72
CA ILE A 17 -7.23 4.18 4.81
C ILE A 17 -8.56 3.82 4.12
N SER A 18 -8.64 2.63 3.55
CA SER A 18 -9.85 2.17 2.84
C SER A 18 -11.06 2.16 3.78
N ALA A 19 -10.94 1.59 4.97
CA ALA A 19 -12.02 1.53 5.95
C ALA A 19 -12.50 2.92 6.39
N SER A 20 -11.57 3.87 6.55
CA SER A 20 -11.88 5.19 7.09
C SER A 20 -12.33 6.20 6.03
N TYR A 21 -11.84 6.07 4.79
CA TYR A 21 -11.93 7.15 3.79
C TYR A 21 -12.63 6.77 2.49
N THR A 22 -13.16 5.56 2.34
CA THR A 22 -13.98 5.19 1.16
C THR A 22 -15.16 6.15 0.95
N ILE A 23 -15.95 6.42 1.99
CA ILE A 23 -17.11 7.33 1.93
C ILE A 23 -16.74 8.76 1.50
N PRO A 24 -15.78 9.46 2.16
CA PRO A 24 -15.41 10.80 1.74
C PRO A 24 -14.80 10.85 0.34
N VAL A 25 -13.99 9.86 -0.06
CA VAL A 25 -13.45 9.78 -1.42
C VAL A 25 -14.56 9.59 -2.45
N ALA A 26 -15.50 8.67 -2.22
CA ALA A 26 -16.64 8.46 -3.12
C ALA A 26 -17.43 9.76 -3.34
N LYS A 27 -17.66 10.53 -2.27
CA LYS A 27 -18.32 11.85 -2.35
C LYS A 27 -17.54 12.87 -3.18
N LEU A 28 -16.22 12.93 -3.06
CA LEU A 28 -15.38 13.83 -3.85
C LEU A 28 -15.47 13.55 -5.35
N PHE A 29 -15.47 12.27 -5.71
CA PHE A 29 -15.53 11.81 -7.10
C PHE A 29 -16.97 11.69 -7.64
N LYS A 30 -17.98 11.85 -6.78
CA LYS A 30 -19.41 11.68 -7.09
C LYS A 30 -19.72 10.28 -7.67
N VAL A 31 -19.09 9.27 -7.08
CA VAL A 31 -19.27 7.85 -7.40
C VAL A 31 -19.90 7.13 -6.20
N LYS A 32 -20.32 5.89 -6.39
CA LYS A 32 -20.75 5.04 -5.27
C LYS A 32 -19.55 4.55 -4.45
N GLU A 33 -19.81 4.10 -3.22
CA GLU A 33 -18.76 3.59 -2.31
C GLU A 33 -18.10 2.31 -2.87
N ASP A 34 -18.91 1.43 -3.46
CA ASP A 34 -18.48 0.20 -4.13
C ASP A 34 -17.68 0.46 -5.43
N GLU A 35 -17.60 1.70 -5.89
CA GLU A 35 -16.79 2.09 -7.03
C GLU A 35 -15.41 2.61 -6.64
N VAL A 36 -15.07 2.69 -5.36
CA VAL A 36 -13.74 3.14 -4.90
C VAL A 36 -12.92 1.92 -4.48
N VAL A 37 -11.75 1.76 -5.10
CA VAL A 37 -10.85 0.65 -4.82
C VAL A 37 -9.49 1.18 -4.40
N PHE A 38 -8.99 0.71 -3.26
CA PHE A 38 -7.63 0.94 -2.82
C PHE A 38 -6.76 -0.27 -3.14
N LEU A 39 -5.66 -0.05 -3.85
CA LEU A 39 -4.67 -1.07 -4.16
C LEU A 39 -3.40 -0.78 -3.37
N THR A 40 -2.87 -1.80 -2.71
CA THR A 40 -1.50 -1.79 -2.17
C THR A 40 -0.61 -2.51 -3.18
N GLU A 41 0.43 -1.83 -3.64
CA GLU A 41 1.43 -2.42 -4.53
C GLU A 41 2.58 -2.97 -3.68
N ARG A 42 2.93 -4.24 -3.89
CA ARG A 42 4.06 -4.84 -3.16
C ARG A 42 5.36 -4.31 -3.74
N GLY A 43 6.11 -3.56 -2.93
CA GLY A 43 7.44 -3.09 -3.29
C GLY A 43 7.95 -2.01 -2.35
N TYR A 44 9.27 -1.88 -2.28
CA TYR A 44 9.92 -0.83 -1.52
C TYR A 44 9.97 0.48 -2.31
N LEU A 45 9.74 1.59 -1.63
CA LEU A 45 10.01 2.90 -2.20
C LEU A 45 11.47 3.24 -1.89
N ILE A 46 12.36 3.11 -2.88
CA ILE A 46 13.78 3.42 -2.71
C ILE A 46 14.08 4.80 -3.28
N GLN A 47 14.67 5.68 -2.47
CA GLN A 47 15.14 6.99 -2.90
C GLN A 47 16.58 7.22 -2.44
N ASN A 48 17.47 7.52 -3.40
CA ASN A 48 18.90 7.70 -3.13
C ASN A 48 19.56 6.49 -2.41
N GLY A 49 19.13 5.28 -2.74
CA GLY A 49 19.65 4.03 -2.15
C GLY A 49 19.04 3.67 -0.79
N GLU A 50 18.22 4.53 -0.22
CA GLU A 50 17.60 4.32 1.09
C GLU A 50 16.13 3.88 0.95
N ASP A 51 15.69 3.00 1.84
CA ASP A 51 14.28 2.64 1.96
C ASP A 51 13.47 3.79 2.57
N GLN A 52 12.38 4.14 1.91
CA GLN A 52 11.46 5.21 2.26
C GLN A 52 10.04 4.69 2.51
N THR A 53 9.86 3.37 2.61
CA THR A 53 8.60 2.77 3.02
C THR A 53 8.18 3.36 4.37
N ASP A 54 6.90 3.73 4.49
CA ASP A 54 6.29 4.46 5.62
C ASP A 54 6.84 5.88 5.89
N TYR A 55 7.92 6.29 5.22
CA TYR A 55 8.38 7.68 5.22
C TYR A 55 7.72 8.50 4.11
N PHE A 56 7.52 7.88 2.95
CA PHE A 56 7.06 8.50 1.72
C PHE A 56 5.94 7.67 1.09
N SER A 57 4.79 8.30 0.85
CA SER A 57 3.70 7.71 0.06
C SER A 57 3.71 8.27 -1.35
N TYR A 58 3.67 7.38 -2.34
CA TYR A 58 3.37 7.74 -3.72
C TYR A 58 2.00 7.17 -4.07
N VAL A 59 1.08 8.05 -4.48
CA VAL A 59 -0.33 7.75 -4.63
C VAL A 59 -0.76 8.08 -6.05
N GLU A 60 -1.27 7.08 -6.77
CA GLU A 60 -1.85 7.28 -8.10
C GLU A 60 -3.37 7.16 -8.01
N VAL A 61 -4.05 8.20 -8.48
CA VAL A 61 -5.51 8.25 -8.54
C VAL A 61 -5.93 8.07 -9.98
N LEU A 62 -6.37 6.86 -10.32
CA LEU A 62 -6.87 6.53 -11.64
C LEU A 62 -8.38 6.77 -11.68
N TYR A 63 -8.84 7.53 -12.66
CA TYR A 63 -10.25 7.91 -12.77
C TYR A 63 -10.72 8.03 -14.23
N PRO A 64 -12.00 7.75 -14.53
CA PRO A 64 -12.56 7.95 -15.85
C PRO A 64 -12.49 9.41 -16.29
N SER A 65 -12.01 9.67 -17.51
CA SER A 65 -11.77 11.02 -18.04
C SER A 65 -13.04 11.85 -18.22
N ASN A 66 -14.21 11.21 -18.25
CA ASN A 66 -15.53 11.86 -18.32
C ASN A 66 -15.97 12.43 -16.96
N ILE A 67 -15.38 12.00 -15.84
CA ILE A 67 -15.67 12.56 -14.52
C ILE A 67 -14.92 13.88 -14.37
N LYS A 68 -15.69 14.95 -14.11
CA LYS A 68 -15.13 16.26 -13.75
C LYS A 68 -14.79 16.28 -12.27
N ILE A 69 -13.50 16.30 -11.97
CA ILE A 69 -12.96 16.44 -10.62
C ILE A 69 -12.34 17.82 -10.41
N ASP A 70 -12.50 18.35 -9.21
CA ASP A 70 -11.69 19.45 -8.71
C ASP A 70 -10.41 18.85 -8.11
N LYS A 71 -9.32 18.87 -8.88
CA LYS A 71 -8.06 18.23 -8.48
C LYS A 71 -7.44 18.87 -7.25
N GLU A 72 -7.64 20.16 -7.02
CA GLU A 72 -7.11 20.85 -5.84
C GLU A 72 -7.86 20.40 -4.60
N ALA A 73 -9.20 20.42 -4.63
CA ALA A 73 -10.01 19.94 -3.52
C ALA A 73 -9.74 18.45 -3.21
N VAL A 74 -9.59 17.61 -4.23
CA VAL A 74 -9.24 16.20 -4.04
C VAL A 74 -7.84 16.06 -3.45
N ASN A 75 -6.86 16.81 -3.95
CA ASN A 75 -5.50 16.81 -3.43
C ASN A 75 -5.46 17.19 -1.95
N ASP A 76 -6.20 18.21 -1.53
CA ASP A 76 -6.22 18.66 -0.14
C ASP A 76 -6.73 17.58 0.81
N VAL A 77 -7.83 16.90 0.44
CA VAL A 77 -8.39 15.80 1.25
C VAL A 77 -7.44 14.60 1.29
N LEU A 78 -6.92 14.18 0.13
CA LEU A 78 -5.98 13.05 0.10
C LEU A 78 -4.71 13.38 0.89
N LYS A 79 -4.18 14.58 0.79
CA LYS A 79 -3.01 15.02 1.56
C LYS A 79 -3.28 14.95 3.08
N GLU A 80 -4.44 15.39 3.53
CA GLU A 80 -4.84 15.26 4.94
C GLU A 80 -4.86 13.78 5.37
N ILE A 81 -5.40 12.90 4.54
CA ILE A 81 -5.45 11.45 4.79
C ILE A 81 -4.03 10.87 4.92
N TYR A 82 -3.19 11.04 3.90
CA TYR A 82 -1.88 10.40 3.83
C TYR A 82 -0.85 10.98 4.81
N SER A 83 -1.03 12.24 5.25
CA SER A 83 -0.20 12.85 6.28
C SER A 83 -0.27 12.15 7.64
N LYS A 84 -1.25 11.27 7.85
CA LYS A 84 -1.39 10.45 9.06
C LYS A 84 -0.52 9.18 9.03
N PHE A 85 -0.05 8.80 7.85
CA PHE A 85 0.69 7.56 7.62
C PHE A 85 2.13 7.78 7.19
N THR A 86 2.41 8.91 6.52
CA THR A 86 3.75 9.21 5.97
C THR A 86 4.07 10.70 6.13
N PHE A 87 5.35 11.05 6.13
CA PHE A 87 5.81 12.44 6.21
C PHE A 87 5.68 13.17 4.88
N HIS A 88 5.85 12.44 3.79
CA HIS A 88 5.80 12.97 2.43
C HIS A 88 4.79 12.22 1.59
N THR A 89 4.08 12.95 0.73
CA THR A 89 3.09 12.38 -0.18
C THR A 89 3.23 13.00 -1.56
N ILE A 90 3.33 12.17 -2.58
CA ILE A 90 3.12 12.56 -3.98
C ILE A 90 1.76 12.02 -4.42
N ILE A 91 0.92 12.88 -4.98
CA ILE A 91 -0.37 12.49 -5.53
C ILE A 91 -0.35 12.76 -7.04
N ARG A 92 -0.60 11.72 -7.82
CA ARG A 92 -0.66 11.78 -9.28
C ARG A 92 -2.04 11.39 -9.78
N PHE A 93 -2.66 12.28 -10.55
CA PHE A 93 -3.95 12.03 -11.21
C PHE A 93 -3.75 11.43 -12.60
N ILE A 94 -4.32 10.25 -12.84
CA ILE A 94 -4.20 9.50 -14.09
C ILE A 94 -5.59 9.28 -14.69
N PRO A 95 -6.05 10.13 -15.62
CA PRO A 95 -7.31 9.89 -16.30
C PRO A 95 -7.19 8.70 -17.27
N PHE A 96 -8.23 7.87 -17.35
CA PHE A 96 -8.36 6.81 -18.35
C PHE A 96 -9.67 6.94 -19.12
N LYS A 97 -9.73 6.41 -20.35
CA LYS A 97 -10.98 6.39 -21.09
C LYS A 97 -11.82 5.19 -20.64
N GLU A 98 -13.09 5.43 -20.36
CA GLU A 98 -14.01 4.40 -19.89
C GLU A 98 -14.16 3.24 -20.91
N GLU A 99 -14.08 3.55 -22.21
CA GLU A 99 -14.12 2.56 -23.30
C GLU A 99 -12.94 1.57 -23.31
N ASP A 100 -11.83 1.92 -22.64
CA ASP A 100 -10.64 1.07 -22.53
C ASP A 100 -10.69 0.14 -21.29
N SER A 101 -11.83 0.13 -20.56
CA SER A 101 -12.01 -0.64 -19.33
C SER A 101 -13.25 -1.54 -19.41
N PHE A 102 -13.11 -2.78 -18.95
CA PHE A 102 -14.22 -3.73 -18.85
C PHE A 102 -14.32 -4.24 -17.41
N PHE A 103 -15.51 -4.11 -16.81
CA PHE A 103 -15.79 -4.58 -15.46
C PHE A 103 -16.75 -5.76 -15.53
N ASN A 104 -16.26 -6.94 -15.20
CA ASN A 104 -17.07 -8.16 -15.12
C ASN A 104 -17.25 -8.52 -13.65
N LEU A 105 -18.37 -8.09 -13.07
CA LEU A 105 -18.75 -8.45 -11.70
C LEU A 105 -19.65 -9.68 -11.73
N ASN A 106 -19.43 -10.61 -10.80
CA ASN A 106 -20.31 -11.77 -10.63
C ASN A 106 -21.50 -11.37 -9.76
N GLU A 107 -22.71 -11.34 -10.33
CA GLU A 107 -23.93 -10.93 -9.62
C GLU A 107 -24.39 -11.96 -8.57
N ASP A 108 -23.91 -13.20 -8.62
CA ASP A 108 -24.25 -14.25 -7.67
C ASP A 108 -23.52 -14.11 -6.31
N TYR A 109 -22.53 -13.20 -6.22
CA TYR A 109 -21.71 -13.01 -5.03
C TYR A 109 -21.64 -11.53 -4.62
N PRO A 110 -21.49 -11.23 -3.32
CA PRO A 110 -21.16 -9.87 -2.88
C PRO A 110 -19.90 -9.36 -3.56
N GLN A 111 -19.87 -8.07 -3.91
CA GLN A 111 -18.74 -7.45 -4.63
C GLN A 111 -17.44 -7.48 -3.82
N TYR A 112 -17.53 -7.42 -2.49
CA TYR A 112 -16.39 -7.52 -1.59
C TYR A 112 -16.74 -8.34 -0.35
N MET A 113 -15.69 -8.87 0.30
CA MET A 113 -15.83 -9.61 1.55
C MET A 113 -16.06 -8.65 2.71
N THR A 114 -16.94 -9.03 3.62
CA THR A 114 -17.21 -8.36 4.89
C THR A 114 -16.96 -9.35 6.02
N PRO A 115 -16.80 -8.88 7.28
CA PRO A 115 -16.69 -9.79 8.42
C PRO A 115 -17.83 -10.82 8.47
N GLU A 116 -19.04 -10.45 8.05
CA GLU A 116 -20.23 -11.31 8.08
C GLU A 116 -20.23 -12.40 7.00
N ASN A 117 -19.47 -12.25 5.91
CA ASN A 117 -19.39 -13.22 4.81
C ASN A 117 -18.01 -13.88 4.69
N THR A 118 -17.10 -13.60 5.63
CA THR A 118 -15.77 -14.21 5.71
C THR A 118 -15.83 -15.49 6.54
N VAL A 119 -15.28 -16.59 6.02
CA VAL A 119 -15.15 -17.84 6.78
C VAL A 119 -14.00 -17.68 7.76
N HIS A 120 -14.32 -17.64 9.04
CA HIS A 120 -13.31 -17.71 10.10
C HIS A 120 -12.92 -19.17 10.30
N ILE A 121 -11.70 -19.53 9.88
CA ILE A 121 -11.09 -20.80 10.29
C ILE A 121 -10.46 -20.52 11.66
N GLU A 122 -11.13 -20.96 12.72
CA GLU A 122 -10.48 -21.08 14.02
C GLU A 122 -9.42 -22.16 13.87
N HIS A 123 -8.16 -21.76 13.71
CA HIS A 123 -7.06 -22.66 13.99
C HIS A 123 -7.15 -22.93 15.49
N GLU A 124 -7.72 -24.07 15.87
CA GLU A 124 -7.38 -24.71 17.13
C GLU A 124 -5.86 -24.89 17.07
N HIS A 125 -5.14 -23.93 17.65
CA HIS A 125 -3.76 -24.12 18.03
C HIS A 125 -3.80 -25.25 19.06
N GLU A 126 -3.66 -26.49 18.59
CA GLU A 126 -3.04 -27.52 19.42
C GLU A 126 -1.68 -26.93 19.76
N ASP A 127 -1.50 -26.57 21.04
CA ASP A 127 -0.24 -26.17 21.64
C ASP A 127 0.79 -27.30 21.39
N GLU A 128 1.43 -27.32 20.22
CA GLU A 128 2.70 -28.00 20.04
C GLU A 128 3.75 -27.08 20.64
N ASP A 129 4.22 -27.47 21.82
CA ASP A 129 5.36 -26.87 22.52
C ASP A 129 6.50 -26.58 21.52
N GLU A 130 6.68 -25.31 21.14
CA GLU A 130 7.90 -24.85 20.49
C GLU A 130 9.02 -24.91 21.54
N ASP A 131 9.73 -26.04 21.59
CA ASP A 131 11.06 -26.11 22.17
C ASP A 131 11.94 -25.06 21.45
N GLU A 132 12.17 -23.92 22.10
CA GLU A 132 13.19 -22.94 21.73
C GLU A 132 14.57 -23.61 21.79
N GLU A 133 14.98 -24.31 20.73
CA GLU A 133 16.41 -24.49 20.46
C GLU A 133 16.96 -23.14 19.99
N GLU A 134 17.62 -22.43 20.91
CA GLU A 134 18.47 -21.26 20.60
C GLU A 134 19.38 -21.62 19.42
N GLU A 135 19.08 -21.14 18.22
CA GLU A 135 20.02 -21.15 17.11
C GLU A 135 21.24 -20.30 17.54
N GLU A 136 22.33 -20.98 17.88
CA GLU A 136 23.63 -20.39 18.16
C GLU A 136 24.10 -19.65 16.90
N TYR A 137 23.76 -18.36 16.80
CA TYR A 137 24.25 -17.48 15.74
C TYR A 137 25.79 -17.55 15.76
N PRO A 138 26.45 -17.87 14.63
CA PRO A 138 27.90 -17.88 14.58
C PRO A 138 28.41 -16.48 14.99
N ASP A 139 29.40 -16.47 15.89
CA ASP A 139 30.01 -15.25 16.45
C ASP A 139 30.16 -14.17 15.38
N LEU A 140 29.64 -12.98 15.68
CA LEU A 140 29.73 -11.80 14.82
C LEU A 140 31.21 -11.58 14.46
N TYR A 141 31.53 -11.56 13.16
CA TYR A 141 32.90 -11.30 12.72
C TYR A 141 33.31 -9.85 13.05
N GLU A 142 34.12 -9.67 14.09
CA GLU A 142 34.63 -8.36 14.55
C GLU A 142 35.90 -7.90 13.80
N GLY A 143 36.34 -8.65 12.78
CA GLY A 143 37.51 -8.28 11.97
C GLY A 143 37.23 -7.12 11.01
N ASP A 144 38.27 -6.36 10.66
CA ASP A 144 38.17 -5.33 9.63
C ASP A 144 38.12 -5.96 8.24
N ILE A 145 36.93 -6.03 7.67
CA ILE A 145 36.66 -6.55 6.32
C ILE A 145 37.41 -5.80 5.20
N PHE A 146 38.01 -4.65 5.49
CA PHE A 146 38.75 -3.84 4.53
C PHE A 146 40.27 -3.92 4.66
N GLU A 147 40.82 -4.72 5.60
CA GLU A 147 42.26 -4.77 5.87
C GLU A 147 43.10 -5.09 4.61
N HIS A 148 42.55 -5.87 3.67
CA HIS A 148 43.22 -6.22 2.42
C HIS A 148 42.88 -5.31 1.23
N LEU A 149 41.88 -4.43 1.36
CA LEU A 149 41.46 -3.53 0.26
C LEU A 149 42.46 -2.38 0.06
N GLU A 150 43.12 -1.94 1.13
CA GLU A 150 44.11 -0.85 1.09
C GLU A 150 45.43 -1.24 0.39
N GLU A 151 45.81 -2.52 0.42
CA GLU A 151 47.00 -3.03 -0.26
C GLU A 151 46.82 -3.13 -1.78
N ASP A 152 45.60 -3.43 -2.24
CA ASP A 152 45.27 -3.56 -3.66
C ASP A 152 45.05 -2.21 -4.35
N LEU A 153 44.69 -1.15 -3.61
CA LEU A 153 44.52 0.21 -4.15
C LEU A 153 45.85 0.96 -4.35
N ASN A 154 46.96 0.43 -3.81
CA ASN A 154 48.29 1.06 -3.87
C ASN A 154 49.30 0.32 -4.78
N LYS A 155 48.84 -0.61 -5.63
CA LYS A 155 49.62 -1.21 -6.74
C LYS A 155 49.24 -0.63 -8.09
#